data_AF-A0A7S3GUT6-F1
#
_entry.id   AF-A0A7S3GUT6-F1
#
_cell.length_a   1.000
_cell.length_b   1.000
_cell.length_c   1.000
_cell.angle_alpha   90.00
_cell.angle_beta   90.00
_cell.angle_gamma   90.00
#
_symmetry.space_group_name_H-M   'P 1'
#
loop_
_entity.id
_entity.type
_entity.pdbx_description
1 polymer ?
#
loop_
_entity_poly.entity_id
_entity_poly.type
_entity_poly.pdbx_seq_one_letter_code
_entity_poly.pdbx_strand_id
1 'polypeptide(L)'
;KGLSSGGYAFCIWILLHFIGVDLAIVFGLITFVFNFIPEVGPFMAMMLPLPVILFDDRIGAPFQTMLLALVGQMSLKVVFGNIVEIKLIESQQEMRMHPVVIL
;
A
#
# COMPACT_ATOMS: atom_id res chain seq x y z
N LYS A 1 -14.09 -3.08 3.08
CA LYS A 1 -12.74 -2.73 3.59
C LYS A 1 -11.77 -3.90 3.47
N GLY A 2 -12.13 -5.12 3.90
CA GLY A 2 -11.27 -6.31 3.77
C GLY A 2 -10.87 -6.68 2.33
N LEU A 3 -11.81 -6.67 1.38
CA LEU A 3 -11.52 -7.07 -0.01
C LEU A 3 -10.50 -6.17 -0.72
N SER A 4 -10.60 -4.85 -0.55
CA SER A 4 -9.63 -3.88 -1.10
C SER A 4 -8.27 -4.00 -0.43
N SER A 5 -8.23 -4.26 0.89
CA SER A 5 -6.99 -4.47 1.63
C SER A 5 -6.30 -5.78 1.23
N GLY A 6 -7.08 -6.83 0.99
CA GLY A 6 -6.57 -8.12 0.49
C GLY A 6 -5.95 -8.00 -0.89
N GLY A 7 -6.62 -7.28 -1.80
CA GLY A 7 -6.07 -7.00 -3.13
C GLY A 7 -4.76 -6.22 -3.08
N TYR A 8 -4.68 -5.19 -2.23
CA TYR A 8 -3.46 -4.38 -2.07
C TYR A 8 -2.29 -5.23 -1.52
N ALA A 9 -2.54 -5.98 -0.46
CA ALA A 9 -1.57 -6.88 0.15
C ALA A 9 -1.05 -7.95 -0.82
N PHE A 10 -1.94 -8.50 -1.66
CA PHE A 10 -1.58 -9.48 -2.68
C PHE A 10 -0.69 -8.87 -3.77
N CYS A 11 -0.99 -7.65 -4.23
CA CYS A 11 -0.14 -6.94 -5.18
C CYS A 11 1.26 -6.64 -4.61
N ILE A 12 1.33 -6.22 -3.35
CA ILE A 12 2.59 -5.96 -2.64
C ILE A 12 3.40 -7.26 -2.49
N TRP A 13 2.73 -8.35 -2.11
CA TRP A 13 3.34 -9.67 -2.02
C TRP A 13 3.94 -10.11 -3.35
N ILE A 14 3.18 -10.02 -4.46
CA ILE A 14 3.67 -10.35 -5.80
C ILE A 14 4.89 -9.50 -6.15
N LEU A 15 4.81 -8.19 -5.90
CA LEU A 15 5.89 -7.27 -6.21
C LEU A 15 7.18 -7.62 -5.48
N LEU A 16 7.11 -7.86 -4.17
CA LEU A 16 8.27 -8.25 -3.36
C LEU A 16 8.79 -9.66 -3.72
N HIS A 17 7.89 -10.56 -4.11
CA HIS A 17 8.26 -11.92 -4.54
C HIS A 17 9.03 -11.89 -5.86
N PHE A 18 8.60 -11.09 -6.84
CA PHE A 18 9.33 -10.89 -8.10
C PHE A 18 10.69 -10.22 -7.91
N ILE A 19 10.81 -9.39 -6.87
CA ILE A 19 12.05 -8.74 -6.51
C ILE A 19 13.03 -9.71 -5.80
N GLY A 20 12.56 -10.90 -5.39
CA GLY A 20 13.40 -11.90 -4.73
C GLY A 20 13.59 -11.67 -3.23
N VAL A 21 12.68 -10.94 -2.58
CA VAL A 21 12.74 -10.72 -1.13
C VAL A 21 12.23 -11.97 -0.40
N ASP A 22 13.08 -12.63 0.39
CA ASP A 22 12.76 -13.88 1.11
C ASP A 22 11.54 -13.73 2.06
N LEU A 23 11.29 -12.53 2.60
CA LEU A 23 10.17 -12.23 3.50
C LEU A 23 8.92 -11.64 2.81
N ALA A 24 8.81 -11.75 1.49
CA ALA A 24 7.72 -11.13 0.72
C ALA A 24 6.31 -11.42 1.30
N ILE A 25 6.05 -12.66 1.74
CA ILE A 25 4.74 -13.06 2.27
C ILE A 25 4.43 -12.43 3.63
N VAL A 26 5.46 -12.23 4.46
CA VAL A 26 5.32 -11.56 5.76
C VAL A 26 5.00 -10.09 5.54
N PHE A 27 5.68 -9.42 4.61
CA PHE A 27 5.39 -8.03 4.28
C PHE A 27 4.02 -7.84 3.64
N GLY A 28 3.58 -8.74 2.76
CA GLY A 28 2.21 -8.74 2.24
C GLY A 28 1.17 -8.85 3.37
N LEU A 29 1.37 -9.77 4.31
CA LEU A 29 0.46 -9.95 5.44
C LEU A 29 0.45 -8.74 6.39
N ILE A 30 1.62 -8.17 6.70
CA ILE A 30 1.72 -6.94 7.51
C ILE A 30 1.01 -5.80 6.79
N THR A 31 1.18 -5.67 5.48
CA THR A 31 0.49 -4.67 4.67
C THR A 31 -1.01 -4.85 4.72
N PHE A 32 -1.52 -6.09 4.68
CA PHE A 32 -2.94 -6.38 4.85
C PHE A 32 -3.48 -5.86 6.18
N VAL A 33 -2.77 -6.15 7.28
CA VAL A 33 -3.16 -5.74 8.64
C VAL A 33 -3.04 -4.22 8.82
N PHE A 34 -2.01 -3.60 8.25
CA PHE A 34 -1.79 -2.17 8.36
C PHE A 34 -2.75 -1.36 7.49
N ASN A 35 -3.20 -1.89 6.35
CA ASN A 35 -4.12 -1.21 5.43
C ASN A 35 -5.53 -0.94 6.03
N PHE A 36 -5.81 -1.44 7.23
CA PHE A 36 -6.98 -1.02 8.00
C PHE A 36 -6.92 0.46 8.44
N ILE A 37 -5.71 1.02 8.53
CA ILE A 37 -5.47 2.45 8.78
C ILE A 37 -5.15 3.11 7.43
N PRO A 38 -6.07 3.93 6.87
CA PRO A 38 -5.85 4.60 5.60
C PRO A 38 -4.59 5.46 5.66
N GLU A 39 -3.85 5.52 4.55
CA GLU A 39 -2.60 6.29 4.36
C GLU A 39 -1.41 5.90 5.23
N VAL A 40 -1.58 5.79 6.55
CA VAL A 40 -0.50 5.49 7.51
C VAL A 40 -0.05 4.04 7.40
N GLY A 41 -0.99 3.12 7.25
CA GLY A 41 -0.71 1.69 7.17
C GLY A 41 0.25 1.33 6.03
N PRO A 42 -0.11 1.67 4.78
CA PRO A 42 0.75 1.47 3.61
C PRO A 42 2.12 2.12 3.75
N PHE A 43 2.19 3.32 4.34
CA PHE A 43 3.46 4.05 4.50
C PHE A 43 4.41 3.31 5.44
N MET A 44 3.90 2.82 6.56
CA MET A 44 4.70 2.04 7.51
C MET A 44 5.11 0.69 6.91
N ALA A 45 4.19 0.01 6.23
CA ALA A 45 4.48 -1.27 5.57
C ALA A 45 5.57 -1.13 4.50
N MET A 46 5.67 0.03 3.85
CA MET A 46 6.66 0.33 2.83
C MET A 46 8.07 0.57 3.38
N MET A 47 8.17 1.00 4.64
CA MET A 47 9.47 1.19 5.31
C MET A 47 10.08 -0.14 5.78
N LEU A 48 9.25 -1.12 6.14
CA LEU A 48 9.69 -2.43 6.64
C LEU A 48 10.62 -3.22 5.68
N PRO A 49 10.36 -3.32 4.37
CA PRO A 49 11.22 -4.08 3.46
C PRO A 49 12.54 -3.36 3.14
N LEU A 50 12.66 -2.04 3.37
CA LEU A 50 13.87 -1.27 3.06
C LEU A 50 15.14 -1.79 3.75
N PRO A 51 15.18 -1.95 5.09
CA PRO A 51 16.35 -2.49 5.75
C PRO A 51 16.61 -3.94 5.34
N VAL A 52 15.56 -4.74 5.13
CA VAL A 52 15.72 -6.15 4.73
C VAL A 52 16.40 -6.26 3.37
N ILE A 53 16.01 -5.43 2.39
CA ILE A 53 16.64 -5.39 1.06
C ILE A 53 18.10 -4.88 1.16
N LEU A 54 18.38 -3.92 2.04
CA LEU A 54 19.73 -3.35 2.20
C LEU A 54 20.72 -4.34 2.83
N PHE A 55 20.25 -5.18 3.76
CA PHE A 55 21.05 -6.17 4.46
C PHE A 55 21.08 -7.54 3.78
N ASP A 56 20.44 -7.68 2.61
CA ASP A 56 20.43 -8.93 1.85
C ASP A 56 21.63 -9.01 0.89
N ASP A 57 22.67 -9.74 1.31
CA ASP A 57 23.89 -10.00 0.52
C ASP A 57 23.65 -10.80 -0.77
N ARG A 58 22.47 -11.42 -0.95
CA ARG A 58 22.13 -12.15 -2.18
C ARG A 58 21.78 -11.22 -3.32
N ILE A 59 21.40 -9.98 -3.00
CA ILE A 59 21.00 -8.99 -3.98
C ILE A 59 22.26 -8.29 -4.50
N GLY A 60 22.67 -8.62 -5.73
CA GLY A 60 23.88 -8.05 -6.33
C GLY A 60 23.86 -6.52 -6.52
N ALA A 61 22.68 -5.90 -6.47
CA ALA A 61 22.49 -4.45 -6.54
C ALA A 61 21.41 -3.97 -5.55
N PRO A 62 21.70 -3.92 -4.22
CA PRO A 62 20.69 -3.68 -3.19
C PRO A 62 20.02 -2.31 -3.33
N PHE A 63 20.76 -1.28 -3.76
CA PHE A 63 20.21 0.06 -4.02
C PHE A 63 19.21 0.10 -5.18
N GLN A 64 19.49 -0.60 -6.28
CA GLN A 64 18.56 -0.65 -7.42
C GLN A 64 17.28 -1.40 -7.04
N THR A 65 17.44 -2.50 -6.31
CA THR A 65 16.32 -3.30 -5.82
C THR A 65 15.45 -2.52 -4.83
N MET A 66 16.06 -1.78 -3.92
CA MET A 66 15.36 -0.88 -2.99
C MET A 66 14.57 0.19 -3.75
N LEU A 67 15.17 0.81 -4.77
CA LEU A 67 14.50 1.81 -5.59
C LEU A 67 13.29 1.21 -6.34
N LEU A 68 13.46 0.02 -6.93
CA LEU A 68 12.37 -0.67 -7.63
C LEU A 68 11.23 -1.03 -6.67
N ALA A 69 11.56 -1.54 -5.48
CA ALA A 69 10.58 -1.84 -4.44
C ALA A 69 9.85 -0.58 -3.98
N LEU A 70 10.54 0.55 -3.81
CA LEU A 70 9.92 1.82 -3.46
C LEU A 70 8.97 2.31 -4.55
N VAL A 71 9.45 2.42 -5.79
CA VAL A 71 8.65 2.90 -6.92
C VAL A 71 7.42 2.00 -7.14
N GLY A 72 7.60 0.70 -7.03
CA GLY A 72 6.54 -0.30 -7.14
C GLY A 72 5.48 -0.18 -6.06
N GLN A 73 5.89 -0.03 -4.79
CA GLN A 73 4.95 0.16 -3.69
C GLN A 73 4.23 1.52 -3.78
N MET A 74 4.91 2.55 -4.30
CA MET A 74 4.36 3.90 -4.43
C MET A 74 3.32 3.96 -5.54
N SER A 75 3.56 3.29 -6.67
CA SER A 75 2.58 3.19 -7.75
C SER A 75 1.33 2.43 -7.30
N LEU A 76 1.50 1.32 -6.56
CA LEU A 76 0.37 0.60 -5.95
C LEU A 76 -0.37 1.48 -4.94
N LYS A 77 0.34 2.27 -4.12
CA LYS A 77 -0.28 3.23 -3.19
C LYS A 77 -1.12 4.26 -3.96
N VAL A 78 -0.62 4.82 -5.06
CA VAL A 78 -1.41 5.79 -5.85
C VAL A 78 -2.67 5.15 -6.41
N VAL A 79 -2.58 3.95 -6.98
CA VAL A 79 -3.74 3.24 -7.54
C VAL A 79 -4.76 2.91 -6.45
N PHE A 80 -4.34 2.32 -5.33
CA PHE A 80 -5.24 1.95 -4.24
C PHE A 80 -5.69 3.15 -3.40
N GLY A 81 -4.87 4.19 -3.29
CA GLY A 81 -5.18 5.45 -2.63
C GLY A 81 -6.34 6.15 -3.30
N ASN A 82 -6.33 6.24 -4.64
CA ASN A 82 -7.47 6.72 -5.40
C ASN A 82 -8.75 5.90 -5.12
N ILE A 83 -8.64 4.57 -5.04
CA ILE A 83 -9.79 3.70 -4.72
C ILE A 83 -10.30 3.95 -3.28
N VAL A 84 -9.39 4.11 -2.32
CA VAL A 84 -9.73 4.40 -0.92
C VAL A 84 -10.37 5.77 -0.78
N GLU A 85 -9.87 6.78 -1.48
CA GLU A 85 -10.39 8.14 -1.49
C GLU A 85 -11.82 8.18 -2.06
N ILE A 86 -12.06 7.51 -3.19
CA ILE A 86 -13.42 7.34 -3.75
C ILE A 86 -14.35 6.65 -2.75
N LYS A 87 -13.90 5.57 -2.09
CA LYS A 87 -14.71 4.89 -1.08
C LYS A 87 -14.98 5.71 0.18
N LEU A 88 -14.05 6.59 0.56
CA LEU A 88 -14.24 7.50 1.69
C LEU A 88 -15.29 8.55 1.35
N ILE A 89 -15.25 9.11 0.14
CA ILE A 89 -16.24 10.05 -0.38
C ILE A 89 -17.62 9.38 -0.49
N GLU A 90 -17.70 8.15 -1.01
CA GLU A 90 -18.94 7.35 -1.03
C GLU A 90 -19.46 7.09 0.40
N SER A 91 -18.59 6.81 1.37
CA SER A 91 -18.98 6.60 2.76
C SER A 91 -19.47 7.88 3.46
N GLN A 92 -19.22 9.05 2.88
CA GLN A 92 -19.73 10.35 3.32
C GLN A 92 -21.07 10.67 2.63
N GLN A 93 -21.90 9.67 2.33
CA GLN A 93 -23.29 9.82 1.85
C GLN A 93 -24.22 10.57 2.84
N GLU A 94 -23.68 11.04 3.98
CA GLU A 94 -24.31 11.99 4.90
C GLU A 94 -23.82 13.43 4.65
N MET A 95 -23.47 13.81 3.42
CA MET A 95 -23.67 15.20 3.00
C MET A 95 -25.18 15.45 2.89
N ARG A 96 -25.85 15.52 4.05
CA ARG A 96 -27.09 16.29 4.25
C ARG A 96 -26.75 17.77 4.02
N MET A 97 -26.39 18.12 2.79
CA MET A 97 -26.53 19.47 2.29
C MET A 97 -28.03 19.73 2.38
N HIS A 98 -28.45 20.34 3.48
CA HIS A 98 -29.73 21.04 3.49
C HIS A 98 -29.61 22.02 2.32
N PRO A 99 -30.49 21.95 1.33
CA PRO A 99 -30.47 22.87 0.21
C PRO A 99 -30.78 24.24 0.81
N VAL A 100 -29.74 24.98 1.18
CA VAL A 100 -29.88 26.42 1.34
C VAL A 100 -30.05 26.93 -0.07
N VAL A 101 -31.32 27.00 -0.44
CA VAL A 101 -31.85 27.97 -1.40
C VAL A 101 -31.18 29.30 -1.06
N ILE A 102 -30.15 29.66 -1.81
CA ILE A 102 -29.81 31.07 -1.97
C ILE A 102 -30.57 31.54 -3.21
N LEU A 103 -31.58 32.33 -2.88
CA LEU A 103 -32.32 33.24 -3.76
C LEU A 103 -31.34 34.20 -4.45
#